data_AF-A0A2S2QKP1-F1
#
_entry.id   AF-A0A2S2QKP1-F1
#
_cell.length_a   1.000
_cell.length_b   1.000
_cell.length_c   1.000
_cell.angle_alpha   90.00
_cell.angle_beta   90.00
_cell.angle_gamma   90.00
#
_symmetry.space_group_name_H-M   'P 1'
#
loop_
_entity.id
_entity.type
_entity.pdbx_description
1 polymer ?
#
loop_
_entity_poly.entity_id
_entity_poly.type
_entity_poly.pdbx_seq_one_letter_code
_entity_poly.pdbx_strand_id
1 'polypeptide(L)'
;MFIHRARSFVHPPLPKCIKELHAALESTNIKTNINEPFLFINDKENFIIGFSTTQNIKVLCNVNKFYVDGTFKSCPKHFYQLFTIHGLKNYVYLPLVFFFTTRQV
;
A
#
# COMPACT_ATOMS: atom_id res chain seq x y z
N MET A 1 19.58 18.05 4.23
CA MET A 1 19.89 17.96 2.79
C MET A 1 20.73 16.74 2.40
N PHE A 2 21.70 16.30 3.21
CA PHE A 2 22.59 15.16 2.89
C PHE A 2 21.90 13.78 2.84
N ILE A 3 20.97 13.50 3.76
CA ILE A 3 20.27 12.20 3.82
C ILE A 3 19.38 11.96 2.58
N HIS A 4 18.66 12.98 2.10
CA HIS A 4 17.80 12.85 0.92
C HIS A 4 18.63 12.52 -0.34
N ARG A 5 19.80 13.16 -0.49
CA ARG A 5 20.72 12.92 -1.61
C ARG A 5 21.37 11.54 -1.54
N ALA A 6 21.76 11.07 -0.36
CA ALA A 6 22.28 9.70 -0.20
C ALA A 6 21.21 8.65 -0.56
N ARG A 7 19.97 8.87 -0.15
CA ARG A 7 18.84 7.98 -0.45
C ARG A 7 18.46 7.95 -1.93
N SER A 8 18.66 9.05 -2.67
CA SER A 8 18.39 9.07 -4.12
C SER A 8 19.37 8.24 -4.95
N PHE A 9 20.52 7.84 -4.41
CA PHE A 9 21.44 6.91 -5.08
C PHE A 9 21.07 5.44 -4.87
N VAL A 10 20.24 5.14 -3.85
CA VAL A 10 19.86 3.76 -3.48
C VAL A 10 18.45 3.43 -3.97
N HIS A 11 17.54 4.41 -3.95
CA HIS A 11 16.16 4.22 -4.38
C HIS A 11 15.99 4.52 -5.87
N PRO A 12 15.12 3.78 -6.58
CA PRO A 12 14.79 4.09 -7.96
C PRO A 12 14.19 5.51 -8.07
N PRO A 13 14.33 6.16 -9.24
CA PRO A 13 13.71 7.46 -9.46
C PRO A 13 12.19 7.35 -9.27
N LEU A 14 11.60 8.42 -8.73
CA LEU A 14 10.15 8.47 -8.57
C LEU A 14 9.47 8.36 -9.95
N PRO A 15 8.43 7.53 -10.09
CA PRO A 15 7.71 7.38 -11.35
C PRO A 15 7.03 8.70 -11.73
N LYS A 16 7.12 9.09 -12.99
CA LYS A 16 6.60 10.37 -13.51
C LYS A 16 5.09 10.32 -13.72
N CYS A 17 4.54 9.13 -13.94
CA CYS A 17 3.12 8.89 -14.10
C CYS A 17 2.69 7.57 -13.47
N ILE A 18 1.38 7.37 -13.33
CA ILE A 18 0.82 6.17 -12.71
C ILE A 18 1.13 4.89 -13.50
N LYS A 19 1.23 4.96 -14.83
CA LYS A 19 1.58 3.80 -15.69
C LYS A 19 3.01 3.32 -15.41
N GLU A 20 3.96 4.26 -15.28
CA GLU A 20 5.34 3.94 -14.90
C GLU A 20 5.40 3.35 -13.48
N LEU A 21 4.58 3.86 -12.55
CA LEU A 21 4.49 3.29 -11.21
C LEU A 21 4.02 1.83 -11.26
N HIS A 22 2.93 1.53 -11.96
CA HIS A 22 2.44 0.15 -12.09
C HIS A 22 3.47 -0.78 -12.71
N ALA A 23 4.19 -0.34 -13.75
CA ALA A 23 5.27 -1.12 -14.37
C ALA A 23 6.45 -1.33 -13.41
N ALA A 24 6.85 -0.30 -12.66
CA ALA A 24 7.92 -0.40 -11.68
C ALA A 24 7.56 -1.40 -10.57
N LEU A 25 6.31 -1.40 -10.09
CA LEU A 25 5.83 -2.35 -9.08
C LEU A 25 5.92 -3.81 -9.55
N GLU A 26 5.67 -4.10 -10.83
CA GLU A 26 5.81 -5.45 -11.39
C GLU A 26 7.25 -5.94 -11.41
N SER A 27 8.20 -5.05 -11.70
CA SER A 27 9.62 -5.37 -11.68
C SER A 27 10.24 -5.37 -10.27
N THR A 28 9.52 -4.85 -9.27
CA THR A 28 10.05 -4.70 -7.91
C THR A 28 9.64 -5.88 -7.04
N ASN A 29 10.61 -6.47 -6.36
CA ASN A 29 10.35 -7.51 -5.38
C ASN A 29 9.91 -6.91 -4.03
N ILE A 30 8.61 -6.61 -3.89
CA ILE A 30 8.06 -5.93 -2.71
C ILE A 30 7.72 -6.94 -1.63
N LYS A 31 8.51 -6.93 -0.56
CA LYS A 31 8.41 -7.87 0.57
C LYS A 31 8.44 -7.14 1.91
N THR A 32 7.90 -7.79 2.94
CA THR A 32 8.07 -7.36 4.33
C THR A 32 9.48 -7.63 4.84
N ASN A 33 9.80 -7.16 6.06
CA ASN A 33 11.05 -7.44 6.76
C ASN A 33 11.27 -8.93 7.08
N ILE A 34 10.23 -9.76 6.97
CA ILE A 34 10.29 -11.22 7.10
C ILE A 34 10.18 -11.93 5.74
N ASN A 35 10.42 -11.22 4.64
CA ASN A 35 10.41 -11.72 3.26
C ASN A 35 9.04 -12.21 2.73
N GLU A 36 7.93 -11.84 3.37
CA GLU A 36 6.59 -12.17 2.87
C GLU A 36 6.21 -11.19 1.73
N PRO A 37 5.63 -11.66 0.61
CA PRO A 37 5.11 -10.78 -0.43
C PRO A 37 4.11 -9.77 0.13
N PHE A 38 4.25 -8.50 -0.25
CA PHE A 38 3.44 -7.42 0.31
C PHE A 38 2.62 -6.63 -0.72
N LEU A 39 2.97 -6.72 -2.01
CA LEU A 39 2.10 -6.22 -3.08
C LEU A 39 0.95 -7.21 -3.29
N PHE A 40 -0.25 -6.83 -2.86
CA PHE A 40 -1.44 -7.67 -2.90
C PHE A 40 -2.21 -7.50 -4.21
N ILE A 41 -2.40 -6.25 -4.66
CA ILE A 41 -3.13 -5.91 -5.88
C ILE A 41 -2.36 -4.85 -6.64
N ASN A 42 -2.25 -5.01 -7.97
CA ASN A 42 -1.68 -4.03 -8.88
C ASN A 42 -2.61 -3.86 -10.10
N ASP A 43 -3.76 -3.23 -9.90
CA ASP A 43 -4.80 -3.06 -10.91
C ASP A 43 -4.50 -1.83 -11.78
N LYS A 44 -4.06 -2.09 -13.00
CA LYS A 44 -3.70 -1.07 -14.00
C LYS A 44 -4.91 -0.40 -14.65
N GLU A 45 -6.06 -1.06 -14.65
CA GLU A 45 -7.28 -0.56 -15.32
C GLU A 45 -7.98 0.48 -14.45
N ASN A 46 -8.13 0.16 -13.16
CA ASN A 46 -8.77 1.05 -12.19
C ASN A 46 -7.77 1.95 -11.44
N PHE A 47 -6.48 1.78 -11.69
CA PHE A 47 -5.40 2.47 -11.00
C PHE A 47 -5.46 2.29 -9.47
N ILE A 48 -5.65 1.03 -9.05
CA ILE A 48 -5.72 0.64 -7.64
C ILE A 48 -4.47 -0.17 -7.31
N ILE A 49 -3.80 0.21 -6.22
CA ILE A 49 -2.66 -0.53 -5.69
C ILE A 49 -3.00 -0.95 -4.28
N GLY A 50 -2.99 -2.25 -4.03
CA GLY A 50 -3.26 -2.84 -2.73
C GLY A 50 -2.00 -3.44 -2.11
N PHE A 51 -1.79 -3.18 -0.84
CA PHE A 51 -0.75 -3.80 -0.04
C PHE A 51 -1.36 -4.56 1.13
N SER A 52 -0.94 -5.81 1.27
CA SER A 52 -1.30 -6.71 2.36
C SER A 52 -0.40 -7.93 2.27
N THR A 53 -0.37 -8.71 3.34
CA THR A 53 0.24 -10.04 3.32
C THR A 53 -0.82 -11.14 3.38
N THR A 54 -0.42 -12.39 3.12
CA THR A 54 -1.32 -13.53 3.26
C THR A 54 -1.76 -13.69 4.72
N GLN A 55 -0.85 -13.46 5.66
CA GLN A 55 -1.16 -13.47 7.09
C GLN A 55 -2.17 -12.38 7.46
N ASN A 56 -2.01 -11.16 6.96
CA ASN A 56 -2.94 -10.07 7.22
C ASN A 56 -4.35 -10.39 6.71
N ILE A 57 -4.47 -10.96 5.50
CA ILE A 57 -5.77 -11.37 4.95
C ILE A 57 -6.40 -12.48 5.81
N LYS A 58 -5.62 -13.48 6.24
CA LYS A 58 -6.11 -14.51 7.18
C LYS A 58 -6.61 -13.91 8.48
N VAL A 59 -5.91 -12.91 9.03
CA VAL A 59 -6.39 -12.20 10.23
C VAL A 59 -7.69 -11.47 9.92
N LEU A 60 -7.78 -10.76 8.78
CA LEU A 60 -8.97 -10.00 8.39
C LEU A 60 -10.20 -10.91 8.23
N CYS A 61 -10.04 -12.09 7.64
CA CYS A 61 -11.13 -13.07 7.52
C CYS A 61 -11.59 -13.66 8.86
N ASN A 62 -10.77 -13.59 9.91
CA ASN A 62 -11.05 -14.17 11.22
C ASN A 62 -11.50 -13.14 12.28
N VAL A 63 -11.50 -11.84 11.98
CA VAL A 63 -11.98 -10.83 12.93
C VAL A 63 -13.49 -10.66 12.82
N ASN A 64 -14.16 -10.50 13.97
CA ASN A 64 -15.60 -10.25 14.02
C ASN A 64 -15.97 -8.80 13.67
N LYS A 65 -15.02 -7.87 13.82
CA LYS A 65 -15.20 -6.45 13.55
C LYS A 65 -14.01 -5.94 12.76
N PHE A 66 -14.30 -5.23 11.68
CA PHE A 66 -13.32 -4.48 10.93
C PHE A 66 -13.79 -3.04 10.79
N TYR A 67 -12.83 -2.16 10.57
CA TYR A 67 -13.02 -0.73 10.40
C TYR A 67 -12.32 -0.31 9.13
N VAL A 68 -12.81 0.78 8.55
CA VAL A 68 -12.31 1.32 7.30
C VAL A 68 -12.05 2.80 7.52
N ASP A 69 -10.87 3.26 7.13
CA ASP A 69 -10.46 4.66 7.23
C ASP A 69 -9.78 5.13 5.94
N GLY A 70 -10.01 6.39 5.57
CA GLY A 70 -9.50 7.02 4.36
C GLY A 70 -8.80 8.33 4.67
N THR A 71 -7.53 8.45 4.27
CA THR A 71 -6.75 9.68 4.45
C THR A 71 -6.43 10.33 3.10
N PHE A 72 -6.91 11.57 2.92
CA PHE A 72 -6.75 12.35 1.67
C PHE A 72 -5.52 13.27 1.70
N LYS A 73 -5.16 13.81 2.88
CA LYS A 73 -4.17 14.89 3.02
C LYS A 73 -2.71 14.50 2.76
N SER A 74 -2.38 13.21 2.78
CA SER A 74 -0.99 12.71 2.75
C SER A 74 -0.78 11.63 1.68
N CYS A 75 -1.46 11.76 0.54
CA CYS A 75 -1.35 10.77 -0.54
C CYS A 75 -0.18 11.08 -1.49
N PRO A 76 0.52 10.08 -2.06
CA PRO A 76 1.49 10.31 -3.13
C PRO A 76 0.84 11.03 -4.30
N LYS A 77 1.63 11.84 -5.03
CA LYS A 77 1.16 12.75 -6.11
C LYS A 77 0.17 12.14 -7.12
N HIS A 78 0.24 10.84 -7.36
CA HIS A 78 -0.60 10.14 -8.34
C HIS A 78 -1.91 9.58 -7.78
N PHE A 79 -2.18 9.73 -6.48
CA PHE A 79 -3.35 9.18 -5.81
C PHE A 79 -4.13 10.24 -5.05
N TYR A 80 -5.43 10.01 -4.92
CA TYR A 80 -6.34 10.89 -4.20
C TYR A 80 -6.43 10.52 -2.72
N GLN A 81 -6.43 9.23 -2.41
CA GLN A 81 -6.58 8.74 -1.05
C GLN A 81 -5.78 7.47 -0.77
N LEU A 82 -5.29 7.38 0.47
CA LEU A 82 -4.89 6.13 1.08
C LEU A 82 -6.05 5.60 1.91
N PHE A 83 -6.61 4.48 1.48
CA PHE A 83 -7.68 3.75 2.14
C PHE A 83 -7.09 2.58 2.92
N THR A 84 -7.55 2.34 4.14
CA THR A 84 -7.03 1.30 5.03
C THR A 84 -8.14 0.49 5.66
N ILE A 85 -7.96 -0.83 5.72
CA ILE A 85 -8.85 -1.76 6.41
C ILE A 85 -8.16 -2.24 7.66
N HIS A 86 -8.81 -2.07 8.80
CA HIS A 86 -8.33 -2.44 10.12
C HIS A 86 -9.16 -3.58 10.69
N GLY A 87 -8.54 -4.62 11.20
CA GLY A 87 -9.23 -5.67 11.96
C GLY A 87 -9.09 -5.44 13.46
N LEU A 88 -10.15 -5.69 14.22
CA LEU A 88 -10.09 -5.72 15.68
C LEU A 88 -9.81 -7.14 16.16
N LYS A 89 -8.60 -7.36 16.71
CA LYS A 89 -8.20 -8.64 17.28
C LYS A 89 -7.65 -8.41 18.68
N ASN A 90 -8.17 -9.15 19.66
CA ASN A 90 -7.76 -9.02 21.07
C ASN A 90 -7.79 -7.56 21.57
N TYR A 91 -8.83 -6.80 21.21
CA TYR A 91 -9.00 -5.38 21.53
C TYR A 91 -7.94 -4.43 20.93
N VAL A 92 -7.12 -4.91 19.99
CA VAL A 92 -6.14 -4.11 19.25
C VAL A 92 -6.62 -3.88 17.82
N TYR A 93 -6.55 -2.63 17.37
CA TYR A 93 -6.80 -2.25 15.98
C TYR A 93 -5.54 -2.50 15.17
N LEU A 94 -5.61 -3.45 14.24
CA LEU A 94 -4.50 -3.82 13.37
C LEU A 94 -4.79 -3.33 11.95
N PRO A 95 -3.94 -2.50 11.32
CA PRO A 95 -4.07 -2.20 9.91
C PRO A 95 -3.64 -3.42 9.09
N LEU A 96 -4.56 -3.99 8.33
CA LEU A 96 -4.34 -5.26 7.63
C LEU A 96 -4.17 -5.06 6.13
N VAL A 97 -4.92 -4.13 5.54
CA VAL A 97 -4.89 -3.86 4.10
C VAL A 97 -4.80 -2.37 3.85
N PHE A 98 -3.99 -1.99 2.87
CA PHE A 98 -3.77 -0.61 2.44
C PHE A 98 -4.05 -0.50 0.95
N PHE A 99 -4.80 0.50 0.53
CA PHE A 99 -5.13 0.76 -0.86
C PHE A 99 -4.83 2.21 -1.23
N PHE A 100 -4.08 2.40 -2.30
CA PHE A 100 -4.01 3.69 -2.98
C PHE A 100 -5.01 3.70 -4.12
N THR A 101 -5.83 4.74 -4.18
CA THR A 101 -6.86 4.90 -5.23
C THR A 101 -6.84 6.31 -5.81
N THR A 102 -7.17 6.41 -7.10
CA THR A 102 -7.15 7.68 -7.85
C THR A 102 -8.48 8.43 -7.79
N ARG A 103 -9.50 7.84 -7.18
CA ARG A 103 -10.86 8.37 -7.06
C ARG A 103 -11.35 8.21 -5.63
N GLN A 104 -12.32 9.02 -5.24
CA GLN A 104 -13.05 8.79 -4.01
C GLN A 104 -13.88 7.51 -4.16
N VAL A 105 -13.79 6.63 -3.17
CA VAL A 105 -14.59 5.41 -3.04
C VAL A 105 -15.77 5.74 -2.12
#